data_AF-A0A959XY43-F1
#
_entry.id   AF-A0A959XY43-F1
#
_cell.length_a   1.000
_cell.length_b   1.000
_cell.length_c   1.000
_cell.angle_alpha   90.00
_cell.angle_beta   90.00
_cell.angle_gamma   90.00
#
_symmetry.space_group_name_H-M   'P 1'
#
loop_
_entity.id
_entity.type
_entity.pdbx_description
1 polymer ?
#
loop_
_entity_poly.entity_id
_entity_poly.type
_entity_poly.pdbx_seq_one_letter_code
_entity_poly.pdbx_strand_id
1 'polypeptide(L)'
;MALFRSSNPVLQEKRFEGTVLEGISTGEEMTIKGTMNKFGVLMALMIASTMFAWNQFYKGSDPMPFMMVGVFGGLGLAILMAFKMKWAAYLAPAYAILEGLFVGSVSAMYNNAYQPGLIIQAVALTLLVTLIMFLIYRYRIIKVTKKLRTVVVTATAAIAIFYL
;
A
#
# COMPACT_ATOMS: atom_id res chain seq x y z
N MET A 1 -11.76 28.72 17.80
CA MET A 1 -11.68 27.33 17.25
C MET A 1 -11.99 27.35 15.74
N ALA A 2 -11.06 27.83 14.92
CA ALA A 2 -11.22 27.86 13.46
C ALA A 2 -10.03 27.25 12.70
N LEU A 3 -8.93 26.94 13.39
CA LEU A 3 -7.69 26.42 12.81
C LEU A 3 -7.75 24.92 12.41
N PHE A 4 -8.84 24.21 12.70
CA PHE A 4 -9.01 22.78 12.39
C PHE A 4 -10.11 22.46 11.37
N ARG A 5 -10.76 23.46 10.77
CA ARG A 5 -11.69 23.22 9.66
C ARG A 5 -10.91 22.97 8.36
N SER A 6 -10.65 21.69 8.09
CA SER A 6 -10.08 21.28 6.81
C SER A 6 -11.12 21.33 5.69
N SER A 7 -10.82 22.04 4.61
CA SER A 7 -11.62 22.00 3.36
C SER A 7 -11.44 20.69 2.59
N ASN A 8 -10.51 19.82 3.02
CA ASN A 8 -10.28 18.52 2.39
C ASN A 8 -11.44 17.57 2.73
N PRO A 9 -12.23 17.08 1.75
CA PRO A 9 -13.37 16.20 1.97
C PRO A 9 -13.02 14.86 2.67
N VAL A 10 -11.74 14.49 2.73
CA VAL A 10 -11.24 13.32 3.48
C VAL A 10 -10.98 13.64 4.96
N LEU A 11 -10.61 14.87 5.30
CA LEU A 11 -10.15 15.27 6.64
C LEU A 11 -11.17 16.14 7.40
N GLN A 12 -12.45 16.09 7.02
CA GLN A 12 -13.50 16.85 7.71
C GLN A 12 -13.88 16.20 9.04
N GLU A 13 -13.95 17.01 10.10
CA GLU A 13 -14.27 16.61 11.47
C GLU A 13 -15.57 15.80 11.58
N LYS A 14 -16.61 16.20 10.82
CA LYS A 14 -17.91 15.51 10.72
C LYS A 14 -17.81 14.06 10.20
N ARG A 15 -16.76 13.70 9.45
CA ARG A 15 -16.53 12.33 8.95
C ARG A 15 -15.97 11.42 10.05
N PHE A 16 -15.33 12.00 11.07
CA PHE A 16 -14.78 11.28 12.20
C PHE A 16 -15.79 11.13 13.36
N GLU A 17 -16.66 12.12 13.57
CA GLU A 17 -17.70 12.08 14.62
C GLU A 17 -18.64 10.87 14.48
N GLY A 18 -19.08 10.55 13.25
CA GLY A 18 -19.93 9.37 13.00
C GLY A 18 -19.21 8.04 13.23
N THR A 19 -17.95 7.93 12.82
CA THR A 19 -17.19 6.66 12.93
C THR A 19 -16.77 6.34 14.37
N VAL A 20 -16.41 7.36 15.16
CA VAL A 20 -15.89 7.18 16.52
C VAL A 20 -17.01 6.89 17.52
N LEU A 21 -18.14 7.60 17.46
CA LEU A 21 -19.24 7.41 18.41
C LEU A 21 -20.13 6.20 18.06
N GLU A 22 -20.39 5.97 16.77
CA GLU A 22 -21.18 4.81 16.31
C GLU A 22 -20.40 3.50 16.48
N GLY A 23 -19.10 3.49 16.16
CA GLY A 23 -18.23 2.31 16.27
C GLY A 23 -17.98 1.81 17.70
N ILE A 24 -17.97 2.70 18.71
CA ILE A 24 -17.91 2.32 20.13
C ILE A 24 -19.23 1.65 20.58
N SER A 25 -20.36 2.06 20.01
CA SER A 25 -21.68 1.53 20.36
C SER A 25 -22.01 0.18 19.70
N THR A 26 -21.47 -0.09 18.50
CA THR A 26 -21.69 -1.34 17.74
C THR A 26 -20.58 -2.38 17.90
N GLY A 27 -19.49 -2.06 18.60
CA GLY A 27 -18.33 -2.97 18.75
C GLY A 27 -17.48 -3.09 17.48
N GLU A 28 -17.65 -2.20 16.50
CA GLU A 28 -16.89 -2.13 15.25
C GLU A 28 -15.61 -1.28 15.39
N GLU A 29 -14.87 -1.46 16.47
CA GLU A 29 -13.64 -0.72 16.70
C GLU A 29 -12.48 -1.23 15.81
N MET A 30 -11.64 -0.30 15.33
CA MET A 30 -10.47 -0.64 14.55
C MET A 30 -9.41 -1.35 15.42
N THR A 31 -9.33 -2.67 15.32
CA THR A 31 -8.30 -3.44 16.03
C THR A 31 -6.99 -3.54 15.23
N ILE A 32 -5.86 -3.59 15.94
CA ILE A 32 -4.54 -3.87 15.34
C ILE A 32 -4.57 -5.23 14.63
N LYS A 33 -5.16 -6.25 15.27
CA LYS A 33 -5.25 -7.61 14.71
C LYS A 33 -6.08 -7.63 13.41
N GLY A 34 -7.22 -6.94 13.39
CA GLY A 34 -8.06 -6.82 12.19
C GLY A 34 -7.35 -6.08 11.06
N THR A 35 -6.68 -4.97 11.37
CA THR A 35 -5.90 -4.18 10.41
C THR A 35 -4.78 -5.01 9.78
N MET A 36 -4.00 -5.71 10.60
CA MET A 36 -2.95 -6.61 10.11
C MET A 36 -3.50 -7.73 9.23
N ASN A 37 -4.65 -8.31 9.56
CA ASN A 37 -5.23 -9.37 8.73
C ASN A 37 -5.69 -8.83 7.37
N LYS A 38 -6.36 -7.67 7.36
CA LYS A 38 -6.75 -6.99 6.11
C LYS A 38 -5.52 -6.63 5.28
N PHE A 39 -4.49 -6.05 5.89
CA PHE A 39 -3.23 -5.75 5.21
C PHE A 39 -2.60 -7.01 4.58
N GLY A 40 -2.53 -8.11 5.32
CA GLY A 40 -1.96 -9.36 4.81
C GLY A 40 -2.71 -9.92 3.60
N VAL A 41 -4.05 -9.88 3.61
CA VAL A 41 -4.88 -10.29 2.47
C VAL A 41 -4.65 -9.38 1.26
N LEU A 42 -4.66 -8.06 1.46
CA LEU A 42 -4.45 -7.09 0.38
C LEU A 42 -3.04 -7.21 -0.23
N MET A 43 -2.03 -7.39 0.62
CA MET A 43 -0.65 -7.64 0.19
C MET A 43 -0.54 -8.92 -0.64
N ALA A 44 -1.20 -10.01 -0.22
CA ALA A 44 -1.21 -11.26 -0.98
C ALA A 44 -1.85 -11.10 -2.36
N LEU A 45 -2.98 -10.37 -2.45
CA LEU A 45 -3.64 -10.07 -3.73
C LEU A 45 -2.75 -9.23 -4.66
N MET A 46 -2.05 -8.23 -4.10
CA MET A 46 -1.10 -7.40 -4.86
C MET A 46 0.09 -8.24 -5.37
N ILE A 47 0.66 -9.12 -4.54
CA ILE A 47 1.76 -10.00 -4.96
C ILE A 47 1.29 -10.96 -6.06
N ALA A 48 0.11 -11.57 -5.90
CA ALA A 48 -0.43 -12.49 -6.89
C ALA A 48 -0.68 -11.82 -8.25
N SER A 49 -1.24 -10.61 -8.24
CA SER A 49 -1.45 -9.82 -9.47
C SER A 49 -0.14 -9.32 -10.09
N THR A 50 0.86 -8.95 -9.29
CA THR A 50 2.21 -8.61 -9.76
C THR A 50 2.87 -9.80 -10.47
N MET A 51 2.82 -10.99 -9.86
CA MET A 51 3.35 -12.22 -10.45
C MET A 51 2.60 -12.61 -11.73
N PHE A 52 1.28 -12.42 -11.76
CA PHE A 52 0.47 -12.64 -12.95
C PHE A 52 0.89 -11.71 -14.10
N ALA A 53 1.05 -10.42 -13.84
CA ALA A 53 1.49 -9.44 -14.83
C ALA A 53 2.89 -9.80 -15.40
N TRP A 54 3.82 -10.26 -14.56
CA TRP A 54 5.11 -10.76 -15.03
C TRP A 54 4.98 -12.00 -15.92
N ASN A 55 4.18 -12.99 -15.50
CA ASN A 55 3.95 -14.20 -16.29
C ASN A 55 3.38 -13.87 -17.68
N GLN A 56 2.44 -12.93 -17.73
CA GLN A 56 1.83 -12.48 -18.97
C GLN A 56 2.83 -11.75 -19.88
N PHE A 57 3.71 -10.94 -19.30
CA PHE A 57 4.79 -10.29 -20.05
C PHE A 57 5.81 -11.30 -20.61
N TYR A 58 6.22 -12.30 -19.82
CA TYR A 58 7.13 -13.36 -20.29
C TYR A 58 6.54 -14.21 -21.41
N LYS A 59 5.21 -14.32 -21.49
CA LYS A 59 4.49 -14.98 -22.60
C LYS A 59 4.43 -14.14 -23.88
N GLY A 60 5.05 -12.94 -23.90
CA GLY A 60 5.10 -12.07 -25.07
C GLY A 60 3.84 -11.22 -25.26
N SER A 61 3.00 -11.06 -24.23
CA SER A 61 1.85 -10.15 -24.29
C SER A 61 2.27 -8.70 -24.05
N ASP A 62 1.56 -7.78 -24.71
CA ASP A 62 1.79 -6.35 -24.54
C ASP A 62 1.49 -5.93 -23.07
N PRO A 63 2.45 -5.34 -22.35
CA PRO A 63 2.24 -4.83 -21.00
C PRO A 63 1.40 -3.54 -20.94
N MET A 64 1.25 -2.83 -22.06
CA MET A 64 0.60 -1.50 -22.10
C MET A 64 -0.85 -1.50 -21.61
N PRO A 65 -1.72 -2.47 -22.00
CA PRO A 65 -3.11 -2.49 -21.53
C PRO A 65 -3.22 -2.75 -20.02
N PHE A 66 -2.39 -3.64 -19.48
CA PHE A 66 -2.37 -3.94 -18.04
C PHE A 66 -1.87 -2.76 -17.22
N MET A 67 -0.87 -2.03 -17.72
CA MET A 67 -0.39 -0.80 -17.10
C MET A 67 -1.48 0.28 -17.09
N MET A 68 -2.15 0.52 -18.23
CA MET A 68 -3.21 1.53 -18.31
C MET A 68 -4.40 1.20 -17.42
N VAL A 69 -4.86 -0.06 -17.42
CA VAL A 69 -5.94 -0.52 -16.54
C VAL A 69 -5.53 -0.40 -15.08
N GLY A 70 -4.28 -0.72 -14.74
CA GLY A 70 -3.75 -0.57 -13.39
C GLY A 70 -3.72 0.90 -12.93
N VAL A 71 -3.17 1.82 -13.74
CA VAL A 71 -3.12 3.25 -13.40
C VAL A 71 -4.51 3.87 -13.31
N PHE A 72 -5.29 3.79 -14.39
CA PHE A 72 -6.57 4.49 -14.46
C PHE A 72 -7.62 3.83 -13.58
N GLY A 73 -7.60 2.50 -13.50
CA GLY A 73 -8.48 1.75 -12.60
C GLY A 73 -8.11 1.94 -11.14
N GLY A 74 -6.82 1.88 -10.79
CA GLY A 74 -6.32 2.14 -9.43
C GLY A 74 -6.64 3.56 -8.98
N LEU A 75 -6.27 4.56 -9.78
CA LEU A 75 -6.53 5.97 -9.48
C LEU A 75 -8.04 6.27 -9.39
N GLY A 76 -8.85 5.70 -10.30
CA GLY A 76 -10.30 5.81 -10.26
C GLY A 76 -10.90 5.25 -8.98
N LEU A 77 -10.48 4.05 -8.57
CA LEU A 77 -10.89 3.45 -7.30
C LEU A 77 -10.42 4.24 -6.09
N ALA A 78 -9.20 4.78 -6.11
CA ALA A 78 -8.67 5.60 -5.03
C ALA A 78 -9.52 6.86 -4.80
N ILE A 79 -9.86 7.57 -5.88
CA ILE A 79 -10.74 8.74 -5.84
C ILE A 79 -12.14 8.34 -5.35
N LEU A 80 -12.69 7.24 -5.85
CA LEU A 80 -14.01 6.77 -5.46
C LEU A 80 -14.06 6.41 -3.96
N MET A 81 -13.01 5.76 -3.44
CA MET A 81 -12.88 5.46 -2.01
C MET A 81 -12.76 6.72 -1.16
N ALA A 82 -12.08 7.77 -1.65
CA ALA A 82 -11.97 9.05 -0.95
C ALA A 82 -13.34 9.72 -0.75
N PHE A 83 -14.24 9.64 -1.73
CA PHE A 83 -15.60 10.16 -1.61
C PHE A 83 -16.56 9.22 -0.87
N LYS A 84 -16.46 7.90 -1.09
CA LYS A 84 -17.36 6.87 -0.56
C LYS A 84 -16.66 5.94 0.44
N MET A 85 -16.21 6.49 1.57
CA MET A 85 -15.48 5.76 2.62
C MET A 85 -16.15 4.47 3.10
N LYS A 86 -17.49 4.41 3.19
CA LYS A 86 -18.22 3.19 3.61
C LYS A 86 -17.98 1.98 2.67
N TRP A 87 -17.65 2.24 1.40
CA TRP A 87 -17.45 1.20 0.39
C TRP A 87 -15.98 0.76 0.28
N ALA A 88 -15.08 1.45 0.98
CA ALA A 88 -13.64 1.20 0.89
C ALA A 88 -13.27 -0.24 1.27
N ALA A 89 -13.98 -0.86 2.23
CA ALA A 89 -13.72 -2.23 2.63
C ALA A 89 -13.95 -3.25 1.48
N TYR A 90 -14.93 -3.00 0.62
CA TYR A 90 -15.26 -3.87 -0.51
C TYR A 90 -14.42 -3.57 -1.76
N LEU A 91 -14.02 -2.31 -1.94
CA LEU A 91 -13.23 -1.87 -3.10
C LEU A 91 -11.72 -2.08 -2.90
N ALA A 92 -11.24 -2.18 -1.67
CA ALA A 92 -9.82 -2.36 -1.37
C ALA A 92 -9.19 -3.61 -2.03
N PRO A 93 -9.84 -4.79 -2.07
CA PRO A 93 -9.30 -5.94 -2.81
C PRO A 93 -9.14 -5.68 -4.31
N ALA A 94 -10.14 -5.02 -4.94
CA ALA A 94 -10.07 -4.66 -6.34
C ALA A 94 -8.93 -3.66 -6.60
N TYR A 95 -8.78 -2.67 -5.73
CA TYR A 95 -7.68 -1.71 -5.77
C TYR A 95 -6.31 -2.40 -5.66
N ALA A 96 -6.15 -3.33 -4.71
CA ALA A 96 -4.90 -4.06 -4.53
C ALA A 96 -4.49 -4.89 -5.77
N ILE A 97 -5.46 -5.46 -6.48
CA ILE A 97 -5.21 -6.19 -7.73
C ILE A 97 -4.78 -5.22 -8.84
N LEU A 98 -5.46 -4.09 -9.01
CA LEU A 98 -5.13 -3.11 -10.05
C LEU A 98 -3.75 -2.48 -9.82
N GLU A 99 -3.40 -2.17 -8.58
CA GLU A 99 -2.07 -1.69 -8.22
C GLU A 99 -0.99 -2.75 -8.45
N GLY A 100 -1.26 -4.03 -8.13
CA GLY A 100 -0.30 -5.10 -8.43
C GLY A 100 -0.09 -5.31 -9.93
N LEU A 101 -1.15 -5.20 -10.74
CA LEU A 101 -1.03 -5.21 -12.20
C LEU A 101 -0.18 -4.03 -12.70
N PHE A 102 -0.43 -2.82 -12.18
CA PHE A 102 0.35 -1.64 -12.54
C PHE A 102 1.84 -1.83 -12.22
N VAL A 103 2.17 -2.17 -10.97
CA VAL A 103 3.56 -2.36 -10.53
C VAL A 103 4.23 -3.48 -11.31
N GLY A 104 3.55 -4.61 -11.54
CA GLY A 104 4.08 -5.73 -12.31
C GLY A 104 4.39 -5.37 -13.77
N SER A 105 3.45 -4.70 -14.45
CA SER A 105 3.61 -4.27 -15.85
C SER A 105 4.71 -3.23 -16.02
N VAL A 106 4.77 -2.24 -15.13
CA VAL A 106 5.83 -1.21 -15.15
C VAL A 106 7.20 -1.84 -14.91
N SER A 107 7.29 -2.72 -13.92
CA SER A 107 8.54 -3.42 -13.61
C SER A 107 9.03 -4.27 -14.78
N ALA A 108 8.11 -4.96 -15.46
CA ALA A 108 8.39 -5.74 -16.65
C ALA A 108 8.86 -4.88 -17.84
N MET A 109 8.18 -3.76 -18.11
CA MET A 109 8.57 -2.82 -19.16
C MET A 109 9.99 -2.29 -18.94
N TYR A 110 10.31 -1.84 -17.74
CA TYR A 110 11.65 -1.35 -17.44
C TYR A 110 12.71 -2.44 -17.51
N ASN A 111 12.34 -3.69 -17.17
CA ASN A 111 13.24 -4.83 -17.26
C ASN A 111 13.66 -5.13 -18.72
N ASN A 112 12.78 -4.86 -19.68
CA ASN A 112 13.08 -4.97 -21.10
C ASN A 112 13.83 -3.74 -21.64
N ALA A 113 13.56 -2.54 -21.11
CA ALA A 113 14.14 -1.29 -21.61
C ALA A 113 15.61 -1.06 -21.17
N TYR A 114 15.97 -1.46 -19.96
CA TYR A 114 17.30 -1.19 -19.39
C TYR A 114 18.20 -2.42 -19.40
N GLN A 115 17.93 -3.36 -18.49
CA GLN A 115 18.75 -4.56 -18.34
C GLN A 115 17.93 -5.70 -17.73
N PRO A 116 17.87 -6.86 -18.40
CA PRO A 116 17.11 -7.99 -17.89
C PRO A 116 17.66 -8.48 -16.55
N GLY A 117 16.79 -8.57 -15.54
CA GLY A 117 17.04 -9.23 -14.26
C GLY A 117 17.18 -8.30 -13.06
N LEU A 118 17.72 -7.09 -13.22
CA LEU A 118 17.95 -6.17 -12.10
C LEU A 118 16.65 -5.72 -11.43
N ILE A 119 15.65 -5.38 -12.23
CA ILE A 119 14.39 -4.82 -11.73
C ILE A 119 13.55 -5.88 -11.03
N ILE A 120 13.59 -7.12 -11.52
CA ILE A 120 12.95 -8.25 -10.86
C ILE A 120 13.56 -8.51 -9.49
N GLN A 121 14.89 -8.45 -9.36
CA GLN A 121 15.56 -8.59 -8.07
C GLN A 121 15.19 -7.44 -7.12
N ALA A 122 15.17 -6.20 -7.61
CA ALA A 122 14.82 -5.03 -6.81
C ALA A 122 13.39 -5.14 -6.25
N VAL A 123 12.41 -5.45 -7.11
CA VAL A 123 11.00 -5.60 -6.71
C VAL A 123 10.83 -6.79 -5.78
N ALA A 124 11.47 -7.92 -6.06
CA ALA A 124 11.43 -9.10 -5.20
C ALA A 124 11.98 -8.78 -3.80
N LEU A 125 13.08 -8.04 -3.69
CA LEU A 125 13.63 -7.60 -2.41
C LEU A 125 12.68 -6.68 -1.66
N THR A 126 12.03 -5.72 -2.33
CA THR A 126 11.04 -4.84 -1.69
C THR A 126 9.85 -5.62 -1.12
N LEU A 127 9.31 -6.57 -1.89
CA LEU A 127 8.20 -7.43 -1.45
C LEU A 127 8.63 -8.35 -0.31
N LEU A 128 9.82 -8.92 -0.39
CA LEU A 128 10.38 -9.81 0.63
C LEU A 128 10.63 -9.08 1.95
N VAL A 129 11.23 -7.89 1.91
CA VAL A 129 11.45 -7.05 3.11
C VAL A 129 10.10 -6.70 3.75
N THR A 130 9.11 -6.32 2.94
CA THR A 130 7.76 -5.99 3.43
C THR A 130 7.11 -7.19 4.10
N LEU A 131 7.21 -8.39 3.50
CA LEU A 131 6.65 -9.62 4.02
C LEU A 131 7.34 -10.04 5.33
N ILE A 132 8.68 -9.96 5.40
CA ILE A 132 9.45 -10.25 6.62
C ILE A 132 9.04 -9.29 7.74
N MET A 133 8.99 -7.99 7.46
CA MET A 133 8.57 -7.00 8.46
C MET A 133 7.13 -7.26 8.92
N PHE A 134 6.21 -7.55 8.00
CA PHE A 134 4.84 -7.91 8.35
C PHE A 134 4.77 -9.11 9.31
N LEU A 135 5.52 -10.18 9.05
CA LEU A 135 5.56 -11.35 9.92
C LEU A 135 6.18 -11.02 11.28
N ILE A 136 7.30 -10.30 11.31
CA ILE A 136 7.94 -9.86 12.55
C ILE A 136 6.98 -9.05 13.44
N TYR A 137 6.25 -8.10 12.85
CA TYR A 137 5.24 -7.33 13.57
C TYR A 137 4.06 -8.19 13.99
N ARG A 138 3.66 -9.17 13.16
CA ARG A 138 2.58 -10.10 13.49
C ARG A 138 2.88 -10.97 14.69
N TYR A 139 4.09 -11.50 14.78
CA TYR A 139 4.56 -12.28 15.92
C TYR A 139 5.03 -11.41 17.09
N ARG A 140 4.97 -10.07 16.95
CA ARG A 140 5.40 -9.09 17.96
C ARG A 140 6.85 -9.31 18.43
N ILE A 141 7.71 -9.82 17.55
CA ILE A 141 9.12 -10.11 17.85
C ILE A 141 9.88 -8.79 18.08
N ILE A 142 9.63 -7.79 17.23
CA ILE A 142 10.22 -6.45 17.37
C ILE A 142 9.17 -5.48 17.93
N LYS A 143 9.55 -4.75 18.97
CA LYS A 143 8.76 -3.64 19.54
C LYS A 143 9.51 -2.32 19.29
N VAL A 144 8.79 -1.31 18.79
CA VAL A 144 9.37 0.02 18.56
C VAL A 144 9.58 0.71 19.90
N THR A 145 10.83 0.72 20.38
CA THR A 145 11.21 1.42 21.62
C THR A 145 11.67 2.86 21.32
N LYS A 146 11.72 3.71 22.35
CA LYS A 146 12.26 5.07 22.23
C LYS A 146 13.69 5.07 21.66
N LYS A 147 14.53 4.13 22.11
CA LYS A 147 15.91 3.97 21.62
C LYS A 147 15.96 3.63 20.12
N LEU A 148 15.15 2.65 19.67
CA LEU A 148 15.09 2.28 18.25
C LEU A 148 14.68 3.49 17.39
N ARG A 149 13.66 4.24 17.83
CA ARG A 149 13.22 5.45 17.12
C ARG A 149 14.32 6.50 17.02
N THR A 150 15.02 6.79 18.11
CA THR A 150 16.12 7.76 18.12
C THR A 150 17.21 7.36 17.14
N VAL A 151 17.64 6.09 17.15
CA VAL A 151 18.68 5.60 16.22
C VAL A 151 18.24 5.75 14.76
N VAL A 152 17.01 5.34 14.41
CA VAL A 152 16.51 5.44 13.04
C VAL A 152 16.44 6.91 12.60
N VAL A 153 15.87 7.79 13.41
CA VAL A 153 15.75 9.22 13.06
C VAL A 153 17.12 9.86 12.89
N THR A 154 18.07 9.61 13.80
CA THR A 154 19.42 10.16 13.69
C THR A 154 20.14 9.65 12.45
N ALA A 155 20.05 8.35 12.15
CA ALA A 155 20.66 7.76 10.96
C ALA A 155 20.07 8.32 9.67
N THR A 156 18.74 8.43 9.57
CA THR A 156 18.07 9.02 8.41
C THR A 156 18.41 10.50 8.26
N ALA A 157 18.42 11.27 9.34
CA ALA A 157 18.77 12.69 9.31
C ALA A 157 20.23 12.92 8.91
N ALA A 158 21.16 12.10 9.40
CA ALA A 158 22.57 12.19 9.05
C ALA A 158 22.80 11.94 7.54
N ILE A 159 22.19 10.89 6.99
CA ILE A 159 22.26 10.58 5.55
C ILE A 159 21.61 11.70 4.74
N ALA A 160 20.43 12.18 5.17
CA ALA A 160 19.73 13.26 4.47
C ALA A 160 20.58 14.53 4.40
N ILE A 161 21.18 14.98 5.52
CA ILE A 161 22.04 16.17 5.56
C ILE A 161 23.31 15.99 4.71
N PHE A 162 23.83 14.77 4.61
CA PHE A 162 25.04 14.50 3.83
C PHE A 162 24.77 14.50 2.31
N TYR A 163 23.61 14.01 1.88
CA TYR A 163 23.31 13.78 0.46
C TYR A 163 22.40 14.84 -0.20
N LEU A 164 21.61 15.61 0.56
CA LEU A 164 20.78 16.71 0.05
C LEU A 164 21.50 18.05 0.16
#